data_AF-A0A6B3FLK2-F1
#
_entry.id   AF-A0A6B3FLK2-F1
#
_cell.length_a   1.000
_cell.length_b   1.000
_cell.length_c   1.000
_cell.angle_alpha   90.00
_cell.angle_beta   90.00
_cell.angle_gamma   90.00
#
_symmetry.space_group_name_H-M   'P 1'
#
loop_
_entity.id
_entity.type
_entity.pdbx_description
1 polymer ?
#
loop_
_entity_poly.entity_id
_entity_poly.type
_entity_poly.pdbx_seq_one_letter_code
_entity_poly.pdbx_strand_id
1 'polypeptide(L)' 'MSRNAAKKRFSTKDLEEQTQGVECRKDSGVVDEIPGAYKPIEQVIDQQRDLVEVVAKLKQVVCVKG' A
#
# COMPACT_ATOMS: atom_id res chain seq x y z
N MET A 1 1.97 -9.82 4.58
CA MET A 1 2.13 -10.94 3.62
C MET A 1 3.60 -11.05 3.23
N SER A 2 4.10 -12.20 2.77
CA SER A 2 5.46 -12.24 2.18
C SER A 2 5.45 -11.74 0.74
N ARG A 3 6.60 -11.25 0.24
CA ARG A 3 6.73 -10.77 -1.16
C ARG A 3 6.34 -11.83 -2.17
N ASN A 4 6.82 -13.07 -1.99
CA ASN A 4 6.49 -14.18 -2.87
C ASN A 4 5.00 -14.54 -2.84
N ALA A 5 4.35 -14.44 -1.68
CA ALA A 5 2.90 -14.64 -1.58
C ALA A 5 2.12 -13.54 -2.30
N ALA A 6 2.57 -12.28 -2.22
CA ALA A 6 1.95 -11.16 -2.94
C ALA A 6 2.05 -11.34 -4.47
N LYS A 7 3.25 -11.67 -5.00
CA LYS A 7 3.45 -11.94 -6.44
C LYS A 7 2.61 -13.09 -6.98
N LYS A 8 2.27 -14.07 -6.13
CA LYS A 8 1.40 -15.20 -6.51
C LYS A 8 -0.09 -14.87 -6.44
N ARG A 9 -0.47 -13.95 -5.55
CA ARG A 9 -1.87 -13.64 -5.24
C ARG A 9 -2.43 -12.50 -6.10
N PHE A 10 -1.59 -11.55 -6.47
CA PHE A 10 -1.99 -10.31 -7.14
C PHE A 10 -1.37 -10.20 -8.52
N SER A 11 -2.06 -9.47 -9.39
CA SER A 11 -1.67 -9.12 -10.74
C SER A 11 -1.31 -7.64 -10.85
N THR A 12 -0.73 -7.23 -11.99
CA THR A 12 -0.53 -5.81 -12.31
C THR A 12 -1.85 -5.06 -12.42
N LYS A 13 -2.92 -5.71 -12.88
CA LYS A 13 -4.26 -5.12 -12.93
C LYS A 13 -4.79 -4.82 -11.53
N ASP A 14 -4.61 -5.74 -10.58
CA ASP A 14 -4.98 -5.48 -9.18
C ASP A 14 -4.20 -4.28 -8.62
N LEU A 15 -2.92 -4.15 -8.99
CA LEU A 15 -2.10 -3.01 -8.60
C LEU A 15 -2.64 -1.70 -9.19
N GLU A 16 -3.00 -1.68 -10.47
CA GLU A 16 -3.61 -0.53 -11.13
C GLU A 16 -4.92 -0.12 -10.45
N GLU A 17 -5.80 -1.09 -10.17
CA GLU A 17 -7.09 -0.86 -9.50
C GLU A 17 -6.90 -0.31 -8.07
N GLN A 18 -5.99 -0.90 -7.29
CA GLN A 18 -5.74 -0.48 -5.91
C GLN A 18 -4.97 0.84 -5.79
N THR A 19 -4.32 1.29 -6.86
CA THR A 19 -3.59 2.56 -6.91
C THR A 19 -4.31 3.64 -7.72
N GLN A 20 -5.60 3.45 -8.01
CA GLN A 20 -6.40 4.47 -8.69
C GLN A 20 -6.35 5.82 -7.95
N GLY A 21 -6.09 6.88 -8.72
CA GLY A 21 -5.92 8.23 -8.20
C GLY A 21 -4.53 8.53 -7.62
N VAL A 22 -3.57 7.59 -7.73
CA VAL A 22 -2.16 7.79 -7.39
C VAL A 22 -1.30 7.54 -8.62
N GLU A 23 -0.48 8.53 -8.99
CA GLU A 23 0.49 8.36 -10.07
C GLU A 23 1.69 7.56 -9.57
N CYS A 24 1.95 6.41 -10.19
CA CYS A 24 2.99 5.50 -9.75
C CYS A 24 3.32 4.50 -10.84
N ARG A 25 4.47 3.84 -10.68
CA ARG A 25 4.85 2.67 -11.47
C ARG A 25 3.85 1.53 -11.26
N LYS A 26 3.38 0.90 -12.33
CA LYS A 26 2.31 -0.13 -12.33
C LYS A 26 2.71 -1.39 -13.13
N ASP A 27 3.94 -1.87 -12.93
CA ASP A 27 4.44 -3.09 -13.59
C ASP A 27 4.70 -4.24 -12.60
N SER A 28 5.01 -5.42 -13.14
CA SER A 28 5.23 -6.65 -12.35
C SER A 28 6.37 -6.54 -11.33
N GLY A 29 7.28 -5.59 -11.50
CA GLY A 29 8.41 -5.38 -10.59
C GLY A 29 8.02 -4.83 -9.23
N VAL A 30 6.80 -4.29 -9.09
CA VAL A 30 6.31 -3.66 -7.85
C VAL A 30 5.03 -4.30 -7.29
N VAL A 31 4.60 -5.44 -7.85
CA VAL A 31 3.37 -6.14 -7.41
C VAL A 31 3.49 -6.67 -5.98
N ASP A 32 4.69 -6.98 -5.48
CA ASP A 32 4.89 -7.34 -4.09
C ASP A 32 4.72 -6.20 -3.09
N GLU A 33 4.60 -4.96 -3.58
CA GLU A 33 4.36 -3.75 -2.80
C GLU A 33 2.95 -3.18 -3.02
N ILE A 34 2.04 -3.96 -3.63
CA ILE A 34 0.64 -3.60 -3.77
C ILE A 34 -0.01 -3.30 -2.40
N PRO A 35 -0.89 -2.29 -2.27
CA PRO A 35 -1.53 -1.96 -1.00
C PRO A 35 -2.13 -3.16 -0.25
N GLY A 36 -2.79 -4.08 -0.96
CA GLY A 36 -3.37 -5.30 -0.41
C GLY A 36 -2.38 -6.32 0.16
N ALA A 37 -1.07 -6.13 -0.01
CA ALA A 37 -0.05 -6.96 0.64
C ALA A 37 0.21 -6.57 2.11
N TYR A 38 -0.22 -5.37 2.51
CA TYR A 38 -0.02 -4.78 3.84
C TYR A 38 -1.29 -4.82 4.70
N LYS A 39 -1.12 -4.58 6.00
CA LYS A 39 -2.25 -4.35 6.91
C LYS A 39 -2.86 -2.97 6.61
N PRO A 40 -4.18 -2.78 6.82
CA PRO A 40 -4.77 -1.44 6.80
C PRO A 40 -4.04 -0.53 7.79
N ILE A 41 -3.58 0.64 7.33
CA ILE A 41 -2.83 1.58 8.19
C ILE A 41 -3.72 2.10 9.31
N GLU A 42 -5.02 2.28 9.05
CA GLU A 42 -6.02 2.69 10.04
C GLU A 42 -6.06 1.74 11.24
N GLN A 43 -5.99 0.42 10.99
CA GLN A 43 -5.97 -0.58 12.06
C GLN A 43 -4.69 -0.48 12.90
N VAL A 44 -3.54 -0.22 12.25
CA VAL A 44 -2.26 -0.09 12.94
C VAL A 44 -2.26 1.16 13.82
N ILE A 45 -2.76 2.29 13.32
CA ILE A 45 -2.84 3.54 14.07
C ILE A 45 -3.83 3.42 15.24
N ASP A 46 -4.98 2.79 15.05
CA ASP A 46 -5.98 2.59 16.12
C ASP A 46 -5.40 1.77 17.29
N GLN A 47 -4.58 0.77 17.01
CA GLN A 47 -3.90 -0.03 18.04
C GLN A 47 -2.87 0.76 18.86
N GLN A 48 -2.46 1.96 18.41
CA GLN A 48 -1.47 2.80 19.08
C GLN A 48 -2.09 4.05 19.71
N ARG A 49 -3.42 4.20 19.71
CA ARG A 49 -4.12 5.41 20.16
C ARG A 49 -3.80 5.88 21.58
N ASP A 50 -3.38 4.96 22.45
CA ASP A 50 -3.02 5.28 23.84
C ASP A 50 -1.57 5.77 23.99
N LEU A 51 -0.75 5.67 22.92
CA LEU A 51 0.68 5.97 22.92
C LEU A 51 1.04 7.16 22.02
N VAL A 52 0.21 7.47 21.01
CA VAL A 52 0.50 8.50 20.01
C VAL A 52 -0.73 9.36 19.72
N GLU A 53 -0.48 10.59 19.28
CA GLU A 53 -1.51 11.52 18.80
C GLU A 53 -1.45 11.63 17.27
N VAL A 54 -2.61 11.59 16.61
CA VAL A 54 -2.71 11.78 15.16
C VAL A 54 -2.75 13.28 14.84
N VAL A 55 -1.63 13.83 14.39
CA VAL A 55 -1.53 15.26 14.02
C VAL A 55 -2.12 15.55 12.64
N ALA A 56 -1.94 14.65 11.68
CA ALA A 56 -2.45 14.80 10.32
C ALA A 56 -2.58 13.44 9.60
N LYS A 57 -3.48 13.38 8.60
CA LYS A 57 -3.57 12.27 7.65
C LYS A 57 -3.17 12.76 6.26
N LEU A 58 -2.15 12.14 5.68
CA LEU A 58 -1.67 12.46 4.34
C LEU A 58 -2.20 11.42 3.33
N LYS A 59 -2.56 11.89 2.14
CA LYS A 59 -2.91 11.03 1.00
C LYS A 59 -1.88 11.24 -0.10
N GLN A 60 -1.25 10.16 -0.55
CA GLN A 60 -0.33 10.24 -1.68
C GLN A 60 -1.04 10.65 -2.97
N VAL A 61 -0.34 11.43 -3.79
CA VAL A 61 -0.71 11.76 -5.17
C VAL A 61 0.27 11.18 -6.18
N VAL A 62 1.54 11.02 -5.79
CA VAL A 62 2.61 10.44 -6.60
C VAL A 62 3.45 9.49 -5.74
N CYS A 63 3.87 8.35 -6.29
CA CYS A 63 4.79 7.40 -5.67
C CYS A 63 5.89 7.00 -6.66
N VAL A 64 7.12 7.43 -6.38
CA VAL A 64 8.33 7.06 -7.13
C VAL A 64 9.07 5.98 -6.35
N LYS A 65 9.37 4.86 -7.01
CA LYS A 65 10.14 3.74 -6.45
C LYS A 65 11.42 3.53 -7.27
N GLY A 66 12.54 3.30 -6.57
CA GLY A 66 13.84 2.94 -7.16
C GLY A 66 13.98 1.46 -7.47
#